data_AF-A0A2M7TX29-F1
#
_entry.id   AF-A0A2M7TX29-F1
#
_cell.length_a   1.000
_cell.length_b   1.000
_cell.length_c   1.000
_cell.angle_alpha   90.00
_cell.angle_beta   90.00
_cell.angle_gamma   90.00
#
_symmetry.space_group_name_H-M   'P 1'
#
loop_
_entity.id
_entity.type
_entity.pdbx_description
1 polymer ?
#
loop_
_entity_poly.entity_id
_entity_poly.type
_entity_poly.pdbx_seq_one_letter_code
_entity_poly.pdbx_strand_id
1 'polypeptide(L)'
;RMTEVEHLDIRTTTMGISLRDCGCESLERTQQAIYEKITRRAEKLISVAQSVERELGIAIINKRISITPLAIVADRFDRDGFVKLAQTLDRAADTVGVDFLAGFSALVQKGCTNGDRALIDAIPEAIGSTRHITSSINVASTKAGINMDMVAKMGRTIKELAQFTADSGGLGCAKFVVFANAVEDNPFVAGAFHGVSEPETVLNVGISGPGVVLDTVKAMSGANFQELGEAIKRTVFKITRAGDLIGRTVAQRLGVQFGIVDLSLAPTPAEGDSVADILKAMGLEDVGGPGTTAALAMLNDAVKKGGAMGSRSVGGMSGAFIPVSEDQGMI
;
A
#
# COMPACT_ATOMS: atom_id res chain seq x y z
N ARG A 1 -32.75 -0.39 0.36
CA ARG A 1 -32.18 -1.28 1.39
C ARG A 1 -30.69 -1.38 1.11
N MET A 2 -29.88 -0.67 1.89
CA MET A 2 -28.41 -0.63 1.75
C MET A 2 -27.80 -1.27 3.01
N THR A 3 -28.34 -2.44 3.39
CA THR A 3 -28.00 -3.19 4.60
C THR A 3 -27.44 -4.57 4.26
N GLU A 4 -26.91 -4.76 3.04
CA GLU A 4 -26.29 -6.02 2.57
C GLU A 4 -24.75 -5.99 2.67
N VAL A 5 -24.17 -4.99 3.35
CA VAL A 5 -22.73 -4.78 3.36
C VAL A 5 -22.17 -5.02 4.76
N GLU A 6 -22.47 -6.19 5.33
CA GLU A 6 -22.08 -6.52 6.71
C GLU A 6 -20.55 -6.67 6.91
N HIS A 7 -19.74 -6.62 5.83
CA HIS A 7 -18.28 -6.78 5.90
C HIS A 7 -17.47 -5.86 4.96
N LEU A 8 -17.97 -4.66 4.61
CA LEU A 8 -17.13 -3.70 3.88
C LEU A 8 -16.34 -2.82 4.85
N ASP A 9 -15.03 -2.82 4.66
CA ASP A 9 -14.13 -1.87 5.28
C ASP A 9 -13.23 -1.17 4.25
N ILE A 10 -12.84 0.06 4.60
CA ILE A 10 -11.76 0.75 3.92
C ILE A 10 -10.47 0.34 4.58
N ARG A 11 -9.69 -0.47 3.87
CA ARG A 11 -8.41 -0.98 4.36
C ARG A 11 -7.46 0.15 4.75
N THR A 12 -7.41 1.21 3.93
CA THR A 12 -6.54 2.36 4.20
C THR A 12 -7.01 3.63 3.52
N THR A 13 -6.82 4.76 4.19
CA THR A 13 -6.67 6.07 3.56
C THR A 13 -5.21 6.49 3.65
N THR A 14 -4.57 6.76 2.52
CA THR A 14 -3.14 7.11 2.45
C THR A 14 -3.00 8.51 1.88
N MET A 15 -2.48 9.45 2.68
CA MET A 15 -2.17 10.80 2.23
C MET A 15 -0.78 10.83 1.60
N GLY A 16 -0.73 11.07 0.29
CA GLY A 16 0.50 11.33 -0.44
C GLY A 16 0.94 12.78 -0.26
N ILE A 17 2.21 13.01 0.11
CA ILE A 17 2.79 14.33 0.34
C ILE A 17 4.09 14.46 -0.46
N SER A 18 4.13 15.45 -1.35
CA SER A 18 5.37 15.81 -2.05
C SER A 18 6.37 16.42 -1.07
N LEU A 19 7.61 15.93 -1.07
CA LEU A 19 8.72 16.49 -0.28
C LEU A 19 9.81 17.12 -1.15
N ARG A 20 9.57 17.30 -2.45
CA ARG A 20 10.57 17.81 -3.41
C ARG A 20 11.12 19.20 -3.05
N ASP A 21 10.35 20.00 -2.35
CA ASP A 21 10.70 21.35 -1.87
C ASP A 21 11.39 21.35 -0.49
N CYS A 22 11.57 20.20 0.14
CA CYS A 22 12.15 20.09 1.48
C CYS A 22 13.68 19.87 1.46
N GLY A 23 14.25 19.52 0.31
CA GLY A 23 15.69 19.32 0.16
C GLY A 23 16.47 20.62 0.36
N CYS A 24 17.30 20.68 1.40
CA CYS A 24 18.08 21.86 1.78
C CYS A 24 19.59 21.62 1.68
N GLU A 25 20.40 22.64 2.01
CA GLU A 25 21.86 22.55 2.01
C GLU A 25 22.45 21.76 3.17
N SER A 26 21.74 21.68 4.29
CA SER A 26 22.12 20.93 5.49
C SER A 26 21.09 19.88 5.85
N LEU A 27 21.55 18.85 6.58
CA LEU A 27 20.71 17.76 7.05
C LEU A 27 19.65 18.29 8.03
N GLU A 28 20.05 19.16 8.95
CA GLU A 28 19.19 19.71 10.00
C GLU A 28 18.03 20.52 9.41
N ARG A 29 18.32 21.35 8.40
CA ARG A 29 17.26 22.10 7.70
C ARG A 29 16.34 21.19 6.90
N THR A 30 16.87 20.15 6.27
CA THR A 30 16.06 19.15 5.55
C THR A 30 15.14 18.40 6.51
N GLN A 31 15.66 17.96 7.66
CA GLN A 31 14.87 17.32 8.71
C GLN A 31 13.73 18.23 9.20
N GLN A 32 14.04 19.51 9.48
CA GLN A 32 13.04 20.47 9.92
C GLN A 32 11.94 20.69 8.87
N ALA A 33 12.32 20.92 7.61
CA ALA A 33 11.38 21.15 6.51
C ALA A 33 10.44 19.94 6.30
N ILE A 34 10.99 18.73 6.31
CA ILE A 34 10.21 17.48 6.20
C ILE A 34 9.22 17.35 7.36
N TYR A 35 9.70 17.50 8.60
CA TYR A 35 8.87 17.34 9.80
C TYR A 35 7.71 18.35 9.81
N GLU A 36 8.00 19.64 9.59
CA GLU A 36 7.00 20.69 9.55
C GLU A 36 5.97 20.47 8.43
N LYS A 37 6.43 20.08 7.23
CA LYS A 37 5.54 19.88 6.10
C LYS A 37 4.58 18.72 6.34
N ILE A 38 5.08 17.58 6.80
CA ILE A 38 4.26 16.38 7.05
C ILE A 38 3.24 16.64 8.16
N THR A 39 3.70 17.15 9.31
CA THR A 39 2.83 17.42 10.46
C THR A 39 1.76 18.45 10.13
N ARG A 40 2.08 19.50 9.38
CA ARG A 40 1.11 20.52 8.94
C ARG A 40 0.09 19.96 7.94
N ARG A 41 0.53 19.19 6.94
CA ARG A 41 -0.37 18.67 5.88
C ARG A 41 -1.31 17.59 6.42
N ALA A 42 -0.83 16.75 7.33
CA ALA A 42 -1.58 15.62 7.85
C ALA A 42 -2.24 15.87 9.22
N GLU A 43 -2.14 17.07 9.79
CA GLU A 43 -2.66 17.45 11.12
C GLU A 43 -4.08 16.94 11.40
N LYS A 44 -4.96 17.01 10.39
CA LYS A 44 -6.38 16.64 10.51
C LYS A 44 -6.72 15.28 9.92
N LEU A 45 -5.74 14.52 9.39
CA LEU A 45 -5.98 13.26 8.68
C LEU A 45 -6.79 12.28 9.55
N ILE A 46 -6.34 12.03 10.78
CA ILE A 46 -6.97 11.07 11.69
C ILE A 46 -8.38 11.51 12.10
N SER A 47 -8.52 12.76 12.57
CA SER A 47 -9.79 13.26 13.09
C SER A 47 -10.86 13.36 12.01
N VAL A 48 -10.49 13.75 10.79
CA VAL A 48 -11.41 13.77 9.64
C VAL A 48 -11.80 12.36 9.22
N ALA A 49 -10.84 11.43 9.09
CA ALA A 49 -11.15 10.05 8.72
C ALA A 49 -12.11 9.40 9.73
N GLN A 50 -11.85 9.53 11.04
CA GLN A 50 -12.73 9.03 12.10
C GLN A 50 -14.11 9.70 12.10
N SER A 51 -14.20 10.98 11.74
CA SER A 51 -15.49 11.66 11.61
C SER A 51 -16.32 11.09 10.46
N VAL A 52 -15.70 10.79 9.32
CA VAL A 52 -16.38 10.21 8.16
C VAL A 52 -16.79 8.76 8.44
N GLU A 53 -15.94 7.99 9.12
CA GLU A 53 -16.23 6.63 9.59
C GLU A 53 -17.50 6.58 10.45
N ARG A 54 -17.63 7.49 11.44
CA ARG A 54 -18.84 7.58 12.28
C ARG A 54 -20.10 7.99 11.52
N GLU A 55 -19.96 8.85 10.53
CA GLU A 55 -21.09 9.38 9.77
C GLU A 55 -21.63 8.39 8.73
N LEU A 56 -20.73 7.68 8.05
CA LEU A 56 -21.08 6.73 6.98
C LEU A 56 -21.22 5.30 7.48
N GLY A 57 -20.79 5.00 8.72
CA GLY A 57 -20.90 3.68 9.33
C GLY A 57 -20.00 2.63 8.69
N ILE A 58 -18.94 3.04 7.99
CA ILE A 58 -17.97 2.16 7.34
C ILE A 58 -16.60 2.40 7.95
N ALA A 59 -15.98 1.33 8.45
CA ALA A 59 -14.70 1.40 9.14
C ALA A 59 -13.56 1.82 8.20
N ILE A 60 -12.64 2.62 8.70
CA ILE A 60 -11.37 2.93 8.02
C ILE A 60 -10.25 2.32 8.86
N ILE A 61 -9.73 1.17 8.46
CA ILE A 61 -8.84 0.38 9.32
C ILE A 61 -7.51 1.10 9.55
N ASN A 62 -6.89 1.62 8.48
CA ASN A 62 -5.60 2.30 8.58
C ASN A 62 -5.66 3.73 8.03
N LYS A 63 -4.88 4.61 8.65
CA LYS A 63 -4.62 5.97 8.20
C LYS A 63 -3.11 6.13 8.05
N ARG A 64 -2.65 6.39 6.83
CA ARG A 64 -1.22 6.30 6.46
C ARG A 64 -0.77 7.54 5.71
N ILE A 65 0.55 7.70 5.62
CA ILE A 65 1.19 8.71 4.78
C ILE A 65 2.13 8.02 3.80
N SER A 66 2.18 8.53 2.56
CA SER A 66 3.26 8.23 1.62
C SER A 66 3.96 9.53 1.23
N ILE A 67 5.28 9.47 1.08
CA ILE A 67 6.10 10.63 0.71
C ILE A 67 6.86 10.38 -0.59
N THR A 68 7.36 11.46 -1.20
CA THR A 68 8.30 11.36 -2.31
C THR A 68 9.44 10.39 -1.95
N PRO A 69 9.83 9.45 -2.85
CA PRO A 69 10.97 8.57 -2.61
C PRO A 69 12.14 9.36 -2.04
N LEU A 70 12.50 9.07 -0.79
CA LEU A 70 13.37 9.95 -0.01
C LEU A 70 14.74 10.12 -0.67
N ALA A 71 15.23 9.13 -1.43
CA ALA A 71 16.46 9.24 -2.22
C ALA A 71 16.45 10.44 -3.18
N ILE A 72 15.29 10.81 -3.73
CA ILE A 72 15.15 11.96 -4.65
C ILE A 72 15.31 13.28 -3.90
N VAL A 73 14.84 13.35 -2.65
CA VAL A 73 14.84 14.58 -1.83
C VAL A 73 16.19 14.78 -1.14
N ALA A 74 16.83 13.67 -0.77
CA ALA A 74 18.00 13.61 0.11
C ALA A 74 19.25 13.03 -0.58
N ASP A 75 19.32 13.04 -1.92
CA ASP A 75 20.37 12.39 -2.73
C ASP A 75 21.80 12.77 -2.33
N ARG A 76 21.97 13.95 -1.74
CA ARG A 76 23.27 14.48 -1.31
C ARG A 76 23.82 13.88 -0.01
N PHE A 77 22.97 13.22 0.78
CA PHE A 77 23.34 12.73 2.10
C PHE A 77 23.88 11.30 2.05
N ASP A 78 24.69 10.96 3.04
CA ASP A 78 25.22 9.63 3.24
C ASP A 78 24.26 8.74 4.02
N ARG A 79 24.71 7.51 4.29
CA ARG A 79 23.97 6.50 5.04
C ARG A 79 23.45 7.04 6.38
N ASP A 80 24.31 7.69 7.16
CA ASP A 80 23.97 8.18 8.50
C ASP A 80 22.97 9.33 8.43
N GLY A 81 23.07 10.17 7.40
CA GLY A 81 22.04 11.17 7.07
C GLY A 81 20.67 10.54 6.82
N PHE A 82 20.60 9.45 6.05
CA PHE A 82 19.34 8.74 5.81
C PHE A 82 18.76 8.09 7.08
N VAL A 83 19.59 7.55 7.98
CA VAL A 83 19.12 7.04 9.29
C VAL A 83 18.47 8.16 10.11
N LYS A 84 19.12 9.32 10.19
CA LYS A 84 18.58 10.51 10.89
C LYS A 84 17.30 11.07 10.26
N LEU A 85 17.18 10.97 8.94
CA LEU A 85 15.95 11.32 8.23
C LEU A 85 14.83 10.34 8.54
N ALA A 86 15.10 9.02 8.57
CA ALA A 86 14.11 8.01 8.96
C ALA A 86 13.56 8.26 10.37
N GLN A 87 14.43 8.56 11.34
CA GLN A 87 14.01 8.95 12.69
C GLN A 87 13.15 10.23 12.71
N THR A 88 13.39 11.15 11.78
CA THR A 88 12.59 12.37 11.66
C THR A 88 11.21 12.11 11.07
N LEU A 89 11.14 11.23 10.06
CA LEU A 89 9.88 10.74 9.53
C LEU A 89 9.09 10.00 10.62
N ASP A 90 9.76 9.19 11.44
CA ASP A 90 9.11 8.40 12.51
C ASP A 90 8.48 9.31 13.55
N ARG A 91 9.21 10.33 14.00
CA ARG A 91 8.67 11.40 14.87
C ARG A 91 7.50 12.14 14.25
N ALA A 92 7.53 12.40 12.95
CA ALA A 92 6.41 13.05 12.25
C ALA A 92 5.18 12.13 12.21
N ALA A 93 5.38 10.83 11.94
CA ALA A 93 4.32 9.83 11.96
C ALA A 93 3.66 9.71 13.34
N ASP A 94 4.48 9.63 14.40
CA ASP A 94 4.03 9.65 15.80
C ASP A 94 3.23 10.92 16.14
N THR A 95 3.73 12.09 15.73
CA THR A 95 3.08 13.39 16.00
C THR A 95 1.69 13.47 15.36
N VAL A 96 1.54 12.95 14.14
CA VAL A 96 0.26 12.93 13.43
C VAL A 96 -0.65 11.80 13.94
N GLY A 97 -0.07 10.71 14.44
CA GLY A 97 -0.79 9.53 14.91
C GLY A 97 -1.21 8.58 13.78
N VAL A 98 -0.41 8.48 12.71
CA VAL A 98 -0.65 7.54 11.60
C VAL A 98 -0.04 6.17 11.88
N ASP A 99 -0.63 5.13 11.28
CA ASP A 99 -0.16 3.75 11.49
C ASP A 99 1.24 3.55 10.88
N PHE A 100 1.42 4.02 9.64
CA PHE A 100 2.67 3.89 8.89
C PHE A 100 2.93 5.12 8.01
N LEU A 101 4.22 5.39 7.79
CA LEU A 101 4.73 6.38 6.85
C LEU A 101 5.69 5.69 5.87
N ALA A 102 5.27 5.69 4.61
CA ALA A 102 5.98 5.01 3.53
C ALA A 102 6.67 6.01 2.60
N GLY A 103 7.68 5.55 1.86
CA GLY A 103 8.45 6.40 0.95
C GLY A 103 9.92 6.58 1.34
N PHE A 104 10.41 5.83 2.34
CA PHE A 104 11.85 5.59 2.51
C PHE A 104 12.35 4.67 1.37
N SER A 105 12.40 5.25 0.18
CA SER A 105 12.36 4.51 -1.08
C SER A 105 13.35 5.06 -2.10
N ALA A 106 13.77 4.19 -3.01
CA ALA A 106 14.59 4.54 -4.18
C ALA A 106 14.10 3.80 -5.44
N LEU A 107 14.32 4.41 -6.61
CA LEU A 107 13.88 3.89 -7.91
C LEU A 107 15.12 3.62 -8.78
N VAL A 108 15.63 2.39 -8.70
CA VAL A 108 16.96 2.02 -9.21
C VAL A 108 16.94 1.08 -10.41
N GLN A 109 15.78 0.94 -11.07
CA GLN A 109 15.59 0.04 -12.21
C GLN A 109 16.53 0.28 -13.40
N LYS A 110 17.17 1.45 -13.51
CA LYS A 110 18.08 1.81 -14.62
C LYS A 110 19.47 2.28 -14.15
N GLY A 111 19.85 1.94 -12.93
CA GLY A 111 21.08 2.41 -12.29
C GLY A 111 20.78 3.11 -10.97
N CYS A 112 21.84 3.46 -10.24
CA CYS A 112 21.74 4.08 -8.92
C CYS A 112 22.64 5.30 -8.84
N THR A 113 22.15 6.36 -8.22
CA THR A 113 22.98 7.47 -7.74
C THR A 113 23.74 7.07 -6.47
N ASN A 114 24.57 7.98 -5.95
CA ASN A 114 25.21 7.80 -4.66
C ASN A 114 24.18 7.86 -3.51
N GLY A 115 23.18 8.75 -3.60
CA GLY A 115 22.11 8.85 -2.61
C GLY A 115 21.20 7.63 -2.60
N ASP A 116 20.89 7.05 -3.77
CA ASP A 116 20.15 5.78 -3.85
C ASP A 116 20.87 4.68 -3.08
N ARG A 117 22.19 4.54 -3.28
CA ARG A 117 23.02 3.55 -2.57
C ARG A 117 23.06 3.83 -1.08
N ALA A 118 23.25 5.09 -0.69
CA ALA A 118 23.27 5.51 0.71
C ALA A 118 21.94 5.21 1.42
N LEU A 119 20.79 5.46 0.78
CA LEU A 119 19.48 5.10 1.32
C LEU A 119 19.36 3.58 1.49
N ILE A 120 19.73 2.82 0.45
CA ILE A 120 19.68 1.34 0.49
C ILE A 120 20.54 0.77 1.62
N ASP A 121 21.74 1.30 1.80
CA ASP A 121 22.68 0.89 2.85
C ASP A 121 22.21 1.30 4.26
N ALA A 122 21.33 2.30 4.35
CA ALA A 122 20.72 2.74 5.60
C ALA A 122 19.51 1.87 6.01
N ILE A 123 18.88 1.13 5.09
CA ILE A 123 17.63 0.38 5.35
C ILE A 123 17.69 -0.48 6.61
N PRO A 124 18.71 -1.34 6.85
CA PRO A 124 18.72 -2.20 8.03
C PRO A 124 18.60 -1.44 9.35
N GLU A 125 19.36 -0.35 9.48
CA GLU A 125 19.39 0.48 10.69
C GLU A 125 18.18 1.43 10.75
N ALA A 126 17.85 2.10 9.65
CA ALA A 126 16.72 3.03 9.57
C ALA A 126 15.39 2.34 9.89
N ILE A 127 15.13 1.17 9.28
CA ILE A 127 13.89 0.43 9.51
C ILE A 127 13.93 -0.34 10.83
N GLY A 128 15.10 -0.81 11.27
CA GLY A 128 15.26 -1.49 12.55
C GLY A 128 15.14 -0.58 13.77
N SER A 129 15.45 0.72 13.63
CA SER A 129 15.42 1.70 14.72
C SER A 129 14.18 2.59 14.74
N THR A 130 13.25 2.41 13.80
CA THR A 130 12.00 3.20 13.70
C THR A 130 10.77 2.30 13.81
N ARG A 131 9.64 2.86 14.23
CA ARG A 131 8.40 2.11 14.42
C ARG A 131 7.50 2.13 13.17
N HIS A 132 7.25 3.31 12.62
CA HIS A 132 6.23 3.58 11.61
C HIS A 132 6.76 3.55 10.17
N ILE A 133 8.08 3.60 9.98
CA ILE A 133 8.65 3.76 8.66
C ILE A 133 8.67 2.44 7.89
N THR A 134 8.18 2.51 6.65
CA THR A 134 8.29 1.42 5.68
C THR A 134 9.15 1.85 4.49
N SER A 135 9.81 0.88 3.88
CA SER A 135 10.73 1.10 2.77
C SER A 135 10.35 0.26 1.56
N SER A 136 10.56 0.82 0.37
CA SER A 136 10.35 0.13 -0.89
C SER A 136 11.44 0.46 -1.90
N ILE A 137 12.07 -0.53 -2.53
CA ILE A 137 13.03 -0.30 -3.63
C ILE A 137 12.48 -0.87 -4.93
N ASN A 138 12.33 -0.04 -5.96
CA ASN A 138 11.99 -0.51 -7.30
C ASN A 138 13.28 -0.84 -8.08
N VAL A 139 13.49 -2.12 -8.38
CA VAL A 139 14.72 -2.63 -9.04
C VAL A 139 14.51 -3.00 -10.50
N ALA A 140 13.28 -2.98 -10.98
CA ALA A 140 12.96 -3.35 -12.36
C ALA A 140 11.77 -2.58 -12.92
N SER A 141 11.73 -2.46 -14.24
CA SER A 141 10.52 -2.08 -14.96
C SER A 141 10.50 -2.69 -16.35
N THR A 142 9.33 -2.88 -16.94
CA THR A 142 9.18 -3.37 -18.31
C THR A 142 9.97 -2.52 -19.32
N LYS A 143 10.06 -1.21 -19.06
CA LYS A 143 10.76 -0.26 -19.96
C LYS A 143 12.29 -0.28 -19.79
N ALA A 144 12.79 -0.46 -18.57
CA ALA A 144 14.23 -0.38 -18.27
C ALA A 144 14.91 -1.75 -18.19
N GLY A 145 14.14 -2.84 -18.12
CA GLY A 145 14.64 -4.15 -17.76
C GLY A 145 14.78 -4.32 -16.24
N ILE A 146 15.67 -5.23 -15.85
CA ILE A 146 15.92 -5.59 -14.45
C ILE A 146 17.34 -5.19 -14.09
N ASN A 147 17.51 -4.39 -13.04
CA ASN A 147 18.81 -4.09 -12.48
C ASN A 147 19.26 -5.24 -11.55
N MET A 148 19.94 -6.24 -12.12
CA MET A 148 20.36 -7.45 -11.40
C MET A 148 21.36 -7.18 -10.26
N ASP A 149 22.20 -6.14 -10.39
CA ASP A 149 23.11 -5.73 -9.32
C ASP A 149 22.31 -5.29 -8.08
N MET A 150 21.24 -4.53 -8.30
CA MET A 150 20.34 -4.12 -7.22
C MET A 150 19.49 -5.27 -6.70
N VAL A 151 19.01 -6.18 -7.55
CA VAL A 151 18.35 -7.42 -7.07
C VAL A 151 19.26 -8.20 -6.11
N ALA A 152 20.53 -8.39 -6.47
CA ALA A 152 21.50 -9.07 -5.63
C ALA A 152 21.78 -8.31 -4.32
N LYS A 153 21.85 -6.97 -4.38
CA LYS A 153 21.98 -6.13 -3.18
C LYS A 153 20.76 -6.23 -2.27
N MET A 154 19.55 -6.19 -2.80
CA MET A 154 18.31 -6.36 -2.03
C MET A 154 18.27 -7.69 -1.29
N GLY A 155 18.71 -8.78 -1.93
CA GLY A 155 18.80 -10.09 -1.25
C GLY A 155 19.72 -10.06 -0.01
N ARG A 156 20.83 -9.33 -0.07
CA ARG A 156 21.72 -9.11 1.10
C ARG A 156 21.07 -8.19 2.14
N THR A 157 20.50 -7.07 1.70
CA THR A 157 19.81 -6.10 2.57
C THR A 157 18.66 -6.74 3.35
N ILE A 158 17.89 -7.65 2.74
CA ILE A 158 16.82 -8.40 3.43
C ILE A 158 17.40 -9.23 4.58
N LYS A 159 18.51 -9.96 4.34
CA LYS A 159 19.17 -10.77 5.38
C LYS A 159 19.74 -9.90 6.49
N GLU A 160 20.39 -8.79 6.13
CA GLU A 160 20.95 -7.83 7.07
C GLU A 160 19.85 -7.22 7.95
N LEU A 161 18.70 -6.82 7.37
CA LEU A 161 17.55 -6.29 8.09
C LEU A 161 16.93 -7.33 9.03
N ALA A 162 16.78 -8.58 8.58
CA ALA A 162 16.29 -9.68 9.42
C ALA A 162 17.19 -9.89 10.64
N GLN A 163 18.51 -9.86 10.43
CA GLN A 163 19.50 -10.03 11.50
C GLN A 163 19.54 -8.83 12.45
N PHE A 164 19.43 -7.62 11.92
CA PHE A 164 19.37 -6.39 12.71
C PHE A 164 18.13 -6.33 13.61
N THR A 165 17.03 -6.96 13.17
CA THR A 165 15.76 -7.02 13.91
C THR A 165 15.48 -8.41 14.50
N ALA A 166 16.52 -9.24 14.70
CA ALA A 166 16.38 -10.62 15.18
C ALA A 166 15.68 -10.71 16.54
N ASP A 167 15.95 -9.77 17.44
CA ASP A 167 15.33 -9.71 18.78
C ASP A 167 13.81 -9.47 18.74
N SER A 168 13.28 -9.01 17.61
CA SER A 168 11.84 -8.88 17.34
C SER A 168 11.34 -9.86 16.27
N GLY A 169 12.05 -10.98 16.08
CA GLY A 169 11.68 -12.02 15.12
C GLY A 169 11.86 -11.62 13.65
N GLY A 170 12.72 -10.64 13.37
CA GLY A 170 12.94 -10.15 12.00
C GLY A 170 11.86 -9.20 11.49
N LEU A 171 11.10 -8.55 12.39
CA LEU A 171 9.96 -7.69 12.07
C LEU A 171 10.29 -6.58 11.05
N GLY A 172 11.55 -6.15 10.95
CA GLY A 172 11.98 -5.19 9.94
C GLY A 172 11.62 -5.62 8.52
N CYS A 173 11.70 -6.93 8.21
CA CYS A 173 11.35 -7.47 6.90
C CYS A 173 9.87 -7.29 6.54
N ALA A 174 8.95 -7.22 7.52
CA ALA A 174 7.54 -6.93 7.26
C ALA A 174 7.30 -5.47 6.82
N LYS A 175 8.28 -4.57 7.05
CA LYS A 175 8.23 -3.15 6.67
C LYS A 175 9.03 -2.85 5.40
N PHE A 176 9.50 -3.87 4.69
CA PHE A 176 10.35 -3.72 3.51
C PHE A 176 9.82 -4.47 2.30
N VAL A 177 9.78 -3.82 1.14
CA VAL A 177 9.39 -4.47 -0.13
C VAL A 177 10.35 -4.15 -1.27
N VAL A 178 10.55 -5.12 -2.16
CA VAL A 178 11.32 -4.97 -3.39
C VAL A 178 10.37 -5.11 -4.57
N PHE A 179 10.35 -4.11 -5.44
CA PHE A 179 9.43 -4.06 -6.56
C PHE A 179 10.08 -4.27 -7.92
N ALA A 180 9.27 -4.83 -8.81
CA ALA A 180 9.34 -4.60 -10.23
C ALA A 180 8.06 -3.87 -10.66
N ASN A 181 8.16 -2.87 -11.53
CA ASN A 181 7.03 -2.07 -12.02
C ASN A 181 6.22 -1.40 -10.89
N ALA A 182 6.91 -0.82 -9.90
CA ALA A 182 6.23 -0.04 -8.89
C ALA A 182 5.42 1.11 -9.52
N VAL A 183 4.23 1.36 -8.97
CA VAL A 183 3.32 2.44 -9.37
C VAL A 183 3.47 3.63 -8.42
N GLU A 184 3.14 4.82 -8.90
CA GLU A 184 3.43 6.09 -8.23
C GLU A 184 2.42 6.49 -7.13
N ASP A 185 1.28 5.80 -7.07
CA ASP A 185 0.10 6.16 -6.29
C ASP A 185 -0.42 5.03 -5.37
N ASN A 186 0.35 3.94 -5.24
CA ASN A 186 -0.03 2.78 -4.43
C ASN A 186 -0.32 3.18 -2.96
N PRO A 187 -1.54 2.93 -2.44
CA PRO A 187 -1.88 3.29 -1.07
C PRO A 187 -1.45 2.22 -0.04
N PHE A 188 -1.02 1.04 -0.47
CA PHE A 188 -0.68 -0.09 0.40
C PHE A 188 0.79 -0.08 0.83
N VAL A 189 1.02 -0.22 2.14
CA VAL A 189 2.35 -0.42 2.73
C VAL A 189 2.72 -1.91 2.75
N ALA A 190 3.99 -2.29 2.74
CA ALA A 190 5.21 -1.47 2.80
C ALA A 190 5.54 -0.66 1.53
N GLY A 191 4.82 -0.92 0.43
CA GLY A 191 5.18 -0.46 -0.91
C GLY A 191 4.70 0.91 -1.36
N ALA A 192 4.10 1.70 -0.49
CA ALA A 192 3.60 3.01 -0.86
C ALA A 192 4.75 4.03 -0.98
N PHE A 193 4.66 4.90 -1.97
CA PHE A 193 5.41 6.16 -2.04
C PHE A 193 4.56 7.17 -2.84
N HIS A 194 4.91 8.44 -2.74
CA HIS A 194 4.24 9.52 -3.47
C HIS A 194 5.07 9.89 -4.70
N GLY A 195 4.62 9.47 -5.88
CA GLY A 195 5.39 9.62 -7.12
C GLY A 195 5.78 11.04 -7.49
N VAL A 196 6.73 11.16 -8.41
CA VAL A 196 7.21 12.48 -8.85
C VAL A 196 6.20 13.20 -9.74
N SER A 197 5.29 12.46 -10.38
CA SER A 197 4.21 13.03 -11.20
C SER A 197 2.96 13.40 -10.42
N GLU A 198 2.86 12.97 -9.16
CA GLU A 198 1.75 13.28 -8.27
C GLU A 198 1.74 14.76 -7.81
N PRO A 199 0.57 15.31 -7.44
CA PRO A 199 0.43 16.70 -7.01
C PRO A 199 1.06 16.94 -5.63
N GLU A 200 0.96 18.16 -5.12
CA GLU A 200 1.56 18.55 -3.84
C GLU A 200 1.04 17.73 -2.65
N THR A 201 -0.26 17.45 -2.61
CA THR A 201 -0.89 16.58 -1.60
C THR A 201 -2.14 15.92 -2.18
N VAL A 202 -2.28 14.61 -2.00
CA VAL A 202 -3.39 13.81 -2.51
C VAL A 202 -3.83 12.77 -1.49
N LEU A 203 -5.09 12.35 -1.52
CA LEU A 203 -5.58 11.22 -0.74
C LEU A 203 -5.94 10.07 -1.66
N ASN A 204 -5.28 8.93 -1.45
CA ASN A 204 -5.58 7.66 -2.09
C ASN A 204 -6.26 6.71 -1.11
N VAL A 205 -7.10 5.82 -1.61
CA VAL A 205 -7.84 4.86 -0.79
C VAL A 205 -7.59 3.44 -1.28
N GLY A 206 -7.31 2.54 -0.36
CA GLY A 206 -7.32 1.10 -0.61
C GLY A 206 -8.56 0.50 0.05
N ILE A 207 -9.33 -0.28 -0.71
CA ILE A 207 -10.55 -0.93 -0.22
C ILE A 207 -10.26 -2.41 0.07
N SER A 208 -10.85 -2.95 1.14
CA SER A 208 -10.89 -4.40 1.35
C SER A 208 -12.22 -4.97 0.87
N GLY A 209 -12.20 -6.23 0.44
CA GLY A 209 -13.35 -6.90 -0.11
C GLY A 209 -13.31 -8.43 -0.25
N PRO A 210 -12.26 -9.18 0.19
CA PRO A 210 -12.31 -10.64 0.08
C PRO A 210 -13.55 -11.27 0.71
N GLY A 211 -13.91 -10.90 1.94
CA GLY A 211 -15.10 -11.47 2.60
C GLY A 211 -16.41 -11.27 1.83
N VAL A 212 -16.66 -10.05 1.33
CA VAL A 212 -17.87 -9.76 0.53
C VAL A 212 -17.87 -10.54 -0.80
N VAL A 213 -16.69 -10.74 -1.41
CA VAL A 213 -16.57 -11.55 -2.63
C VAL A 213 -16.74 -13.04 -2.34
N LEU A 214 -16.22 -13.52 -1.20
CA LEU A 214 -16.36 -14.89 -0.74
C LEU A 214 -17.83 -15.27 -0.55
N ASP A 215 -18.60 -14.42 0.13
CA ASP A 215 -20.04 -14.64 0.35
C ASP A 215 -20.81 -14.71 -0.97
N THR A 216 -20.50 -13.81 -1.92
CA THR A 216 -21.06 -13.86 -3.27
C THR A 216 -20.74 -15.17 -3.98
N VAL A 217 -19.49 -15.64 -3.90
CA VAL A 217 -19.07 -16.89 -4.57
C VAL A 217 -19.76 -18.10 -3.92
N LYS A 218 -19.81 -18.17 -2.59
CA LYS A 218 -20.49 -19.25 -1.84
C LYS A 218 -21.98 -19.34 -2.18
N ALA A 219 -22.65 -18.18 -2.32
CA ALA A 219 -24.07 -18.12 -2.69
C ALA A 219 -24.35 -18.61 -4.13
N MET A 220 -23.30 -18.77 -4.95
CA MET A 220 -23.39 -19.18 -6.36
C MET A 220 -22.84 -20.58 -6.61
N SER A 221 -22.94 -21.47 -5.62
CA SER A 221 -22.56 -22.88 -5.77
C SER A 221 -23.24 -23.52 -6.99
N GLY A 222 -22.46 -24.09 -7.90
CA GLY A 222 -22.94 -24.73 -9.13
C GLY A 222 -23.17 -23.78 -10.32
N ALA A 223 -22.97 -22.47 -10.16
CA ALA A 223 -23.02 -21.52 -11.27
C ALA A 223 -21.89 -21.77 -12.28
N ASN A 224 -22.13 -21.42 -13.54
CA ASN A 224 -21.06 -21.47 -14.55
C ASN A 224 -20.09 -20.27 -14.39
N PHE A 225 -18.91 -20.36 -15.01
CA PHE A 225 -17.90 -19.30 -14.87
C PHE A 225 -18.37 -17.92 -15.38
N GLN A 226 -19.24 -17.86 -16.39
CA GLN A 226 -19.72 -16.57 -16.89
C GLN A 226 -20.61 -15.88 -15.85
N GLU A 227 -21.52 -16.62 -15.22
CA GLU A 227 -22.40 -16.14 -14.16
C GLU A 227 -21.59 -15.70 -12.93
N LEU A 228 -20.64 -16.54 -12.51
CA LEU A 228 -19.77 -16.25 -11.37
C LEU A 228 -18.94 -14.97 -11.60
N GLY A 229 -18.33 -14.82 -12.78
CA GLY A 229 -17.57 -13.64 -13.12
C GLY A 229 -18.41 -12.36 -13.13
N GLU A 230 -19.66 -12.43 -13.61
CA GLU A 230 -20.61 -11.31 -13.57
C GLU A 230 -21.01 -10.91 -12.15
N ALA A 231 -21.24 -11.88 -11.27
CA ALA A 231 -21.56 -11.59 -9.88
C ALA A 231 -20.40 -10.96 -9.10
N ILE A 232 -19.17 -11.45 -9.31
CA ILE A 232 -17.97 -10.84 -8.73
C ILE A 232 -17.82 -9.40 -9.24
N LYS A 233 -17.96 -9.17 -10.55
CA LYS A 233 -17.92 -7.80 -11.14
C LYS A 233 -18.93 -6.86 -10.48
N ARG A 234 -20.18 -7.29 -10.30
CA ARG A 234 -21.25 -6.50 -9.66
C ARG A 234 -20.95 -6.21 -8.19
N THR A 235 -20.41 -7.19 -7.48
CA THR A 235 -20.03 -7.06 -6.07
C THR A 235 -18.91 -6.04 -5.91
N VAL A 236 -17.83 -6.20 -6.69
CA VAL A 236 -16.68 -5.29 -6.67
C VAL A 236 -17.08 -3.88 -7.11
N PHE A 237 -17.99 -3.72 -8.08
CA PHE A 237 -18.54 -2.41 -8.45
C PHE A 237 -19.16 -1.68 -7.26
N LYS A 238 -20.00 -2.37 -6.47
CA LYS A 238 -20.66 -1.78 -5.29
C LYS A 238 -19.65 -1.37 -4.22
N ILE A 239 -18.69 -2.26 -3.92
CA ILE A 239 -17.61 -2.03 -2.96
C ILE A 239 -16.77 -0.82 -3.38
N THR A 240 -16.39 -0.77 -4.65
CA THR A 240 -15.61 0.34 -5.22
C THR A 240 -16.35 1.67 -5.12
N ARG A 241 -17.65 1.68 -5.42
CA ARG A 241 -18.48 2.88 -5.30
C ARG A 241 -18.53 3.43 -3.89
N ALA A 242 -18.64 2.55 -2.90
CA ALA A 242 -18.63 2.95 -1.50
C ALA A 242 -17.28 3.54 -1.08
N GLY A 243 -16.15 2.91 -1.46
CA GLY A 243 -14.84 3.46 -1.14
C GLY A 243 -14.48 4.74 -1.90
N ASP A 244 -14.92 4.91 -3.15
CA ASP A 244 -14.80 6.18 -3.88
C ASP A 244 -15.56 7.31 -3.17
N LEU A 245 -16.78 7.03 -2.68
CA LEU A 245 -17.56 7.99 -1.90
C LEU A 245 -16.86 8.39 -0.60
N ILE A 246 -16.38 7.42 0.18
CA ILE A 246 -15.68 7.67 1.44
C ILE A 246 -14.41 8.48 1.18
N GLY A 247 -13.58 8.02 0.24
CA GLY A 247 -12.32 8.68 -0.10
C GLY A 247 -12.50 10.12 -0.55
N ARG A 248 -13.48 10.39 -1.42
CA ARG A 248 -13.83 11.76 -1.83
C ARG A 248 -14.29 12.62 -0.65
N THR A 249 -15.10 12.05 0.24
CA THR A 249 -15.60 12.77 1.42
C THR A 249 -14.46 13.15 2.37
N VAL A 250 -13.53 12.23 2.63
CA VAL A 250 -12.34 12.50 3.44
C VAL A 250 -11.45 13.55 2.77
N ALA A 251 -11.15 13.39 1.48
CA ALA A 251 -10.33 14.34 0.72
C ALA A 251 -10.92 15.75 0.71
N GLN A 252 -12.24 15.87 0.48
CA GLN A 252 -12.95 17.14 0.49
C GLN A 252 -12.87 17.84 1.86
N ARG A 253 -13.05 17.10 2.96
CA ARG A 253 -12.96 17.67 4.32
C ARG A 253 -11.54 18.07 4.72
N LEU A 254 -10.53 17.36 4.20
CA LEU A 254 -9.12 17.72 4.35
C LEU A 254 -8.71 18.89 3.45
N GLY A 255 -9.52 19.24 2.45
CA GLY A 255 -9.16 20.26 1.46
C GLY A 255 -8.04 19.83 0.51
N VAL A 256 -7.90 18.53 0.26
CA VAL A 256 -6.90 17.94 -0.64
C VAL A 256 -7.56 17.28 -1.84
N GLN A 257 -6.78 17.01 -2.89
CA GLN A 257 -7.29 16.28 -4.05
C GLN A 257 -7.53 14.81 -3.69
N PHE A 258 -8.62 14.25 -4.21
CA PHE A 258 -8.82 12.82 -4.23
C PHE A 258 -8.06 12.24 -5.42
N GLY A 259 -7.16 11.29 -5.16
CA GLY A 259 -6.38 10.60 -6.18
C GLY A 259 -7.13 9.36 -6.65
N ILE A 260 -6.68 8.20 -6.18
CA ILE A 260 -7.16 6.91 -6.67
C ILE A 260 -7.89 6.05 -5.64
N VAL A 261 -8.66 5.11 -6.17
CA VAL A 261 -9.15 3.92 -5.47
C VAL A 261 -8.35 2.72 -5.96
N ASP A 262 -7.65 2.04 -5.05
CA ASP A 262 -7.06 0.73 -5.30
C ASP A 262 -8.03 -0.37 -4.86
N LEU A 263 -8.25 -1.31 -5.78
CA LEU A 263 -9.25 -2.37 -5.71
C LEU A 263 -8.71 -3.69 -5.15
N SER A 264 -7.51 -3.66 -4.57
CA SER A 264 -6.83 -4.89 -4.23
C SER A 264 -7.60 -5.69 -3.17
N LEU A 265 -8.03 -6.91 -3.52
CA LEU A 265 -8.54 -7.87 -2.55
C LEU A 265 -7.39 -8.22 -1.61
N ALA A 266 -7.31 -7.51 -0.49
CA ALA A 266 -6.22 -7.58 0.47
C ALA A 266 -6.72 -8.27 1.75
N PRO A 267 -6.54 -9.60 1.86
CA PRO A 267 -7.05 -10.37 2.99
C PRO A 267 -6.39 -9.99 4.31
N THR A 268 -7.02 -10.39 5.40
CA THR A 268 -6.48 -10.31 6.75
C THR A 268 -6.34 -11.70 7.36
N PRO A 269 -5.68 -11.83 8.51
CA PRO A 269 -5.70 -13.08 9.27
C PRO A 269 -7.08 -13.44 9.85
N ALA A 270 -8.12 -12.61 9.65
CA ALA A 270 -9.45 -12.88 10.19
C ALA A 270 -10.15 -13.98 9.38
N GLU A 271 -10.89 -14.84 10.08
CA GLU A 271 -11.69 -15.89 9.45
C GLU A 271 -12.74 -15.28 8.50
N GLY A 272 -12.86 -15.84 7.30
CA GLY A 272 -13.79 -15.35 6.28
C GLY A 272 -13.27 -14.19 5.42
N ASP A 273 -12.08 -13.64 5.70
CA ASP A 273 -11.45 -12.60 4.88
C ASP A 273 -10.21 -13.15 4.15
N SER A 274 -10.46 -14.11 3.25
CA SER A 274 -9.41 -14.92 2.60
C SER A 274 -9.61 -14.99 1.08
N VAL A 275 -8.54 -14.74 0.32
CA VAL A 275 -8.53 -14.99 -1.13
C VAL A 275 -8.44 -16.48 -1.39
N ALA A 276 -7.73 -17.24 -0.54
CA ALA A 276 -7.69 -18.68 -0.65
C ALA A 276 -9.08 -19.32 -0.56
N ASP A 277 -9.89 -18.90 0.40
CA ASP A 277 -11.25 -19.40 0.55
C ASP A 277 -12.15 -19.05 -0.63
N ILE A 278 -11.94 -17.88 -1.26
CA ILE A 278 -12.63 -17.54 -2.51
C ILE A 278 -12.30 -18.57 -3.56
N LEU A 279 -11.01 -18.85 -3.78
CA LEU A 279 -10.55 -19.81 -4.79
C LEU A 279 -11.07 -21.23 -4.51
N LYS A 280 -11.09 -21.66 -3.25
CA LYS A 280 -11.71 -22.95 -2.84
C LYS A 280 -13.22 -22.94 -3.12
N ALA A 281 -13.92 -21.86 -2.78
CA ALA A 281 -15.35 -21.71 -3.06
C ALA A 281 -15.69 -21.66 -4.56
N MET A 282 -14.74 -21.26 -5.42
CA MET A 282 -14.88 -21.37 -6.88
C MET A 282 -14.81 -22.82 -7.39
N GLY A 283 -14.48 -23.80 -6.53
CA GLY A 283 -14.47 -25.23 -6.85
C GLY A 283 -13.09 -25.89 -6.82
N LEU A 284 -12.06 -25.22 -6.28
CA LEU A 284 -10.77 -25.87 -6.03
C LEU A 284 -10.82 -26.69 -4.75
N GLU A 285 -10.18 -27.86 -4.74
CA GLU A 285 -9.96 -28.64 -3.53
C GLU A 285 -9.08 -27.89 -2.54
N ASP A 286 -7.96 -27.34 -3.04
CA ASP A 286 -7.08 -26.48 -2.27
C ASP A 286 -6.31 -25.50 -3.17
N VAL A 287 -5.80 -24.43 -2.57
CA VAL A 287 -5.01 -23.43 -3.28
C VAL A 287 -3.61 -23.96 -3.56
N GLY A 288 -3.14 -23.77 -4.80
CA GLY A 288 -1.89 -24.33 -5.29
C GLY A 288 -2.10 -25.62 -6.11
N GLY A 289 -3.28 -26.25 -6.00
CA GLY A 289 -3.68 -27.37 -6.85
C GLY A 289 -3.95 -26.96 -8.31
N PRO A 290 -4.11 -27.95 -9.22
CA PRO A 290 -4.44 -27.70 -10.63
C PRO A 290 -5.68 -26.81 -10.78
N GLY A 291 -5.57 -25.77 -11.60
CA GLY A 291 -6.66 -24.81 -11.83
C GLY A 291 -6.56 -23.51 -11.02
N THR A 292 -5.74 -23.47 -9.95
CA THR A 292 -5.55 -22.27 -9.10
C THR A 292 -5.26 -21.01 -9.89
N THR A 293 -4.28 -21.06 -10.82
CA THR A 293 -3.90 -19.89 -11.62
C THR A 293 -5.03 -19.42 -12.53
N ALA A 294 -5.83 -20.34 -13.07
CA ALA A 294 -6.97 -19.99 -13.93
C ALA A 294 -8.09 -19.33 -13.12
N ALA A 295 -8.43 -19.89 -11.95
CA ALA A 295 -9.40 -19.31 -11.03
C ALA A 295 -8.96 -17.91 -10.56
N LEU A 296 -7.68 -17.77 -10.19
CA LEU A 296 -7.10 -16.48 -9.78
C LEU A 296 -7.09 -15.45 -10.91
N ALA A 297 -6.76 -15.86 -12.14
CA ALA A 297 -6.78 -14.97 -13.30
C ALA A 297 -8.20 -14.46 -13.58
N MET A 298 -9.21 -15.35 -13.48
CA MET A 298 -10.61 -14.99 -13.63
C MET A 298 -11.09 -14.04 -12.51
N LEU A 299 -10.74 -14.32 -11.26
CA LEU A 299 -11.05 -13.46 -10.11
C LEU A 299 -10.45 -12.07 -10.31
N ASN A 300 -9.16 -11.99 -10.67
CA ASN A 300 -8.45 -10.73 -10.88
C ASN A 300 -9.05 -9.92 -12.04
N ASP A 301 -9.40 -10.58 -13.14
CA ASP A 301 -10.07 -9.95 -14.30
C ASP A 301 -11.44 -9.38 -13.91
N ALA A 302 -12.24 -10.16 -13.17
CA ALA A 302 -13.55 -9.72 -12.68
C ALA A 302 -13.44 -8.54 -11.71
N VAL A 303 -12.48 -8.56 -10.78
CA VAL A 303 -12.21 -7.46 -9.84
C VAL A 303 -11.83 -6.19 -10.59
N LYS A 304 -10.85 -6.27 -11.51
CA LYS A 304 -10.40 -5.12 -12.30
C LYS A 304 -11.53 -4.50 -13.11
N LYS A 305 -12.33 -5.34 -13.80
CA LYS A 305 -13.49 -4.87 -14.59
C LYS A 305 -14.57 -4.26 -13.69
N GLY A 306 -14.89 -4.90 -12.58
CA GLY A 306 -15.88 -4.44 -11.61
C GLY A 306 -15.55 -3.06 -11.05
N GLY A 307 -14.31 -2.89 -10.58
CA GLY A 307 -13.92 -1.62 -9.97
C GLY A 307 -13.65 -0.51 -10.99
N ALA A 308 -13.16 -0.82 -12.19
CA ALA A 308 -13.09 0.17 -13.28
C ALA A 308 -14.45 0.78 -13.65
N MET A 309 -15.55 0.04 -13.44
CA MET A 309 -16.91 0.59 -13.58
C MET A 309 -17.33 1.41 -12.35
N GLY A 310 -16.79 1.10 -11.17
CA GLY A 310 -17.19 1.67 -9.88
C GLY A 310 -16.55 3.01 -9.55
N SER A 311 -15.34 3.31 -10.03
CA SER A 311 -14.67 4.59 -9.83
C SER A 311 -14.15 5.16 -11.15
N ARG A 312 -14.07 6.50 -11.21
CA ARG A 312 -13.44 7.23 -12.32
C ARG A 312 -11.92 7.31 -12.18
N SER A 313 -11.39 6.92 -11.02
CA SER A 313 -9.99 7.09 -10.64
C SER A 313 -9.44 5.78 -10.07
N VAL A 314 -9.57 4.67 -10.80
CA VAL A 314 -8.92 3.42 -10.40
C VAL A 314 -7.42 3.55 -10.66
N GLY A 315 -6.61 3.19 -9.67
CA GLY A 315 -5.15 3.29 -9.72
C GLY A 315 -4.48 2.29 -8.80
N GLY A 316 -3.23 2.57 -8.43
CA GLY A 316 -2.42 1.63 -7.67
C GLY A 316 -2.14 0.34 -8.45
N MET A 317 -2.00 -0.77 -7.74
CA MET A 317 -1.75 -2.07 -8.38
C MET A 317 -3.05 -2.78 -8.77
N SER A 318 -4.14 -2.55 -8.02
CA SER A 318 -5.51 -3.08 -8.22
C SER A 318 -5.59 -4.52 -8.70
N GLY A 319 -5.96 -5.47 -7.84
CA GLY A 319 -6.17 -6.85 -8.23
C GLY A 319 -6.36 -7.83 -7.08
N ALA A 320 -6.13 -9.12 -7.29
CA ALA A 320 -6.05 -10.06 -6.17
C ALA A 320 -4.65 -10.01 -5.55
N PHE A 321 -4.56 -9.64 -4.27
CA PHE A 321 -3.32 -9.69 -3.50
C PHE A 321 -3.20 -11.07 -2.84
N ILE A 322 -2.02 -11.70 -2.94
CA ILE A 322 -1.79 -13.07 -2.45
C ILE A 322 -0.71 -13.05 -1.36
N PRO A 323 -1.07 -12.67 -0.12
CA PRO A 323 -0.11 -12.66 0.98
C PRO A 323 -0.01 -14.06 1.60
N VAL A 324 0.95 -14.84 1.09
CA VAL A 324 1.20 -16.24 1.52
C VAL A 324 1.39 -16.36 3.05
N SER A 325 1.81 -15.30 3.72
CA SER A 325 2.04 -15.27 5.17
C SER A 325 0.97 -14.57 6.00
N GLU A 326 -0.10 -14.02 5.40
CA GLU A 326 -1.18 -13.32 6.13
C GLU A 326 -2.56 -13.93 5.90
N ASP A 327 -2.81 -14.49 4.72
CA ASP A 327 -4.08 -15.14 4.39
C ASP A 327 -4.15 -16.52 5.06
N GLN A 328 -5.08 -16.70 6.01
CA GLN A 328 -5.25 -17.95 6.76
C GLN A 328 -5.44 -19.18 5.86
N GLY A 329 -6.08 -19.04 4.71
CA GLY A 329 -6.30 -20.18 3.81
C GLY A 329 -5.07 -20.55 2.98
N MET A 330 -4.00 -19.75 3.05
CA MET A 330 -2.70 -19.96 2.40
C MET A 330 -1.61 -20.50 3.35
N ILE A 331 -1.83 -20.38 4.67
CA ILE A 331 -0.92 -20.84 5.74
C ILE A 331 -1.28 -22.28 6.12
#